data_AF-A0A2J6GZJ1-F1
#
_entry.id   AF-A0A2J6GZJ1-F1
#
_cell.length_a   1.000
_cell.length_b   1.000
_cell.length_c   1.000
_cell.angle_alpha   90.00
_cell.angle_beta   90.00
_cell.angle_gamma   90.00
#
_symmetry.space_group_name_H-M   'P 1'
#
loop_
_entity.id
_entity.type
_entity.pdbx_description
1 polymer ?
#
loop_
_entity_poly.entity_id
_entity_poly.type
_entity_poly.pdbx_seq_one_letter_code
_entity_poly.pdbx_strand_id
1 'polypeptide(L)' 'MDLRWTLERLNKEKDYEDKLVSDLSNYFITSLENIEDMTNSEKQKVDSSLRIIIRDSEKHAAYFAHMISKVVNHGEDDY' A
#
# COMPACT_ATOMS: atom_id res chain seq x y z
N MET A 1 -3.46 -25.48 6.79
CA MET A 1 -2.39 -24.48 6.51
C MET A 1 -2.26 -23.73 7.82
N ASP A 2 -1.09 -23.65 8.47
CA ASP A 2 -0.97 -23.14 9.86
C ASP A 2 -1.49 -21.69 9.98
N LEU A 3 -2.55 -21.47 10.77
CA LEU A 3 -3.18 -20.19 11.10
C LEU A 3 -2.16 -19.11 11.42
N ARG A 4 -1.12 -19.46 12.18
CA ARG A 4 -0.07 -18.53 12.59
C ARG A 4 0.74 -18.06 11.39
N TRP A 5 1.05 -18.98 10.48
CA TRP A 5 1.77 -18.68 9.24
C TRP A 5 0.91 -17.83 8.29
N THR A 6 -0.38 -18.14 8.17
CA THR A 6 -1.33 -17.35 7.36
C THR A 6 -1.44 -15.92 7.87
N LEU A 7 -1.61 -15.74 9.18
CA LEU A 7 -1.65 -14.40 9.80
C LEU A 7 -0.33 -13.64 9.64
N GLU A 8 0.82 -14.30 9.82
CA GLU A 8 2.12 -13.66 9.64
C GLU A 8 2.29 -13.16 8.20
N ARG A 9 1.89 -13.96 7.22
CA ARG A 9 1.97 -13.58 5.81
C ARG A 9 1.05 -12.40 5.50
N LEU A 10 -0.21 -12.45 5.94
CA LEU A 10 -1.16 -11.36 5.72
C LEU A 10 -0.71 -10.04 6.35
N ASN A 11 -0.13 -10.08 7.54
CA ASN A 11 0.42 -8.88 8.19
C ASN A 11 1.61 -8.32 7.40
N LYS A 12 2.52 -9.18 6.91
CA LYS A 12 3.65 -8.74 6.08
C LYS A 12 3.21 -8.03 4.80
N GLU A 13 2.20 -8.55 4.11
CA GLU A 13 1.67 -7.92 2.89
C GLU A 13 1.00 -6.57 3.20
N LYS A 14 0.23 -6.48 4.28
CA LYS A 14 -0.36 -5.21 4.73
C LYS A 14 0.72 -4.17 5.06
N ASP A 15 1.73 -4.56 5.82
CA ASP A 15 2.83 -3.67 6.22
C ASP A 15 3.63 -3.18 5.02
N TYR A 16 3.79 -4.03 3.99
CA TYR A 16 4.39 -3.63 2.72
C TYR A 16 3.57 -2.54 2.01
N GLU A 17 2.25 -2.71 1.89
CA GLU A 17 1.36 -1.73 1.26
C GLU A 17 1.36 -0.39 2.03
N ASP A 18 1.29 -0.44 3.37
CA ASP A 18 1.36 0.76 4.20
C ASP A 18 2.69 1.51 4.02
N LYS A 19 3.80 0.77 3.95
CA LYS A 19 5.12 1.34 3.70
C LYS A 19 5.21 1.97 2.30
N LEU A 20 4.68 1.30 1.29
CA LEU A 20 4.66 1.81 -0.08
C LEU A 20 3.88 3.13 -0.16
N VAL A 21 2.71 3.22 0.48
CA VAL A 21 1.94 4.48 0.58
C VAL A 21 2.77 5.58 1.24
N SER A 22 3.43 5.27 2.36
CA SER A 22 4.28 6.23 3.07
C SER A 22 5.45 6.73 2.23
N ASP A 23 6.20 5.81 1.61
CA ASP A 23 7.38 6.12 0.80
C ASP A 23 7.01 6.96 -0.43
N LEU A 24 5.92 6.61 -1.12
CA LEU A 24 5.45 7.37 -2.29
C LEU A 24 4.89 8.75 -1.92
N SER A 25 4.17 8.85 -0.79
CA SER A 25 3.67 10.13 -0.29
C SER A 25 4.83 11.05 0.12
N ASN A 26 5.87 10.49 0.73
CA ASN A 26 7.08 11.23 1.09
C ASN A 26 7.88 11.65 -0.15
N TYR A 27 8.03 10.76 -1.14
CA TYR A 27 8.68 11.10 -2.42
C TYR A 27 7.97 12.25 -3.13
N PHE A 28 6.64 12.24 -3.10
CA PHE A 28 5.80 13.32 -3.63
C PHE A 28 6.10 14.66 -2.95
N ILE A 29 6.11 14.70 -1.61
CA ILE A 29 6.32 15.93 -0.83
C ILE A 29 7.75 16.46 -0.93
N THR A 30 8.75 15.58 -0.98
CA THR A 30 10.15 15.99 -0.77
C THR A 30 10.97 16.10 -2.04
N SER A 31 10.63 15.36 -3.09
CA SER A 31 11.54 15.11 -4.20
C SER A 31 11.00 15.57 -5.55
N LEU A 32 9.71 15.34 -5.85
CA LEU A 32 9.15 15.61 -7.17
C LEU A 32 9.18 17.10 -7.57
N GLU A 33 8.90 18.00 -6.63
CA GLU A 33 8.89 19.44 -6.89
C GLU A 33 10.29 19.99 -7.17
N ASN A 34 11.32 19.39 -6.58
CA ASN A 34 12.71 19.85 -6.61
C ASN A 34 13.52 19.37 -7.82
N ILE A 35 12.93 18.58 -8.73
CA ILE A 35 13.61 18.14 -9.95
C ILE A 35 13.59 19.30 -10.96
N GLU A 36 14.72 19.97 -11.16
CA GLU A 36 14.86 21.14 -12.05
C GLU A 36 14.68 20.80 -13.53
N ASP A 37 15.11 19.60 -13.95
CA ASP A 37 15.11 19.19 -15.36
C ASP A 37 13.75 18.70 -15.87
N MET A 38 12.71 18.72 -15.04
CA MET A 38 11.38 18.25 -15.41
C MET A 38 10.42 19.42 -15.64
N THR A 39 9.71 19.39 -16.76
CA THR A 39 8.65 20.37 -17.01
C THR A 39 7.49 20.19 -16.04
N ASN A 40 6.72 21.27 -15.81
CA ASN A 40 5.51 21.21 -14.99
C ASN A 40 4.49 20.17 -15.52
N SER A 41 4.42 19.97 -16.83
CA SER A 41 3.52 18.97 -17.42
C SER A 41 3.95 17.54 -17.08
N GLU A 42 5.25 17.26 -17.07
CA GLU A 42 5.79 15.95 -16.68
C GLU A 42 5.59 15.70 -15.19
N LYS A 43 5.86 16.71 -14.34
CA LYS A 43 5.56 16.66 -12.90
C LYS A 43 4.10 16.30 -12.63
N GLN A 44 3.16 16.92 -13.36
CA GLN A 44 1.72 16.63 -13.22
C GLN A 44 1.36 15.19 -13.66
N LYS A 45 1.99 14.67 -14.72
CA LYS A 45 1.78 13.28 -15.16
C LYS A 45 2.28 12.29 -14.12
N VAL A 46 3.48 12.52 -13.60
CA VAL A 46 4.06 11.69 -12.53
C VAL A 46 3.21 11.76 -11.27
N ASP A 47 2.76 12.95 -10.84
CA ASP A 47 1.81 13.12 -9.72
C ASP A 47 0.55 12.30 -9.93
N SER A 48 -0.07 12.41 -11.11
CA SER A 48 -1.30 11.67 -11.42
C SER A 48 -1.10 10.15 -11.34
N SER A 49 0.01 9.64 -11.86
CA SER A 49 0.35 8.22 -11.76
C SER A 49 0.62 7.78 -10.32
N LEU A 50 1.38 8.57 -9.54
CA LEU A 50 1.67 8.28 -8.14
C LEU A 50 0.40 8.22 -7.29
N ARG A 51 -0.55 9.14 -7.50
CA ARG A 51 -1.85 9.14 -6.80
C ARG A 51 -2.68 7.90 -7.09
N ILE A 52 -2.63 7.38 -8.32
CA ILE A 52 -3.31 6.12 -8.67
C ILE A 52 -2.68 4.96 -7.89
N ILE A 53 -1.35 4.86 -7.88
CA ILE A 53 -0.63 3.80 -7.17
C ILE A 53 -0.91 3.86 -5.67
N ILE A 54 -0.82 5.03 -5.04
CA ILE A 54 -1.12 5.22 -3.62
C ILE A 54 -2.55 4.75 -3.32
N ARG A 55 -3.54 5.19 -4.10
CA ARG A 55 -4.93 4.81 -3.90
C ARG A 55 -5.16 3.31 -4.04
N ASP A 56 -4.46 2.64 -4.95
CA ASP A 56 -4.59 1.20 -5.13
C ASP A 56 -3.92 0.44 -3.98
N SER A 57 -2.74 0.87 -3.52
CA SER A 57 -2.09 0.33 -2.33
C SER A 57 -2.94 0.50 -1.06
N GLU A 58 -3.61 1.64 -0.87
CA GLU A 58 -4.56 1.84 0.23
C GLU A 58 -5.72 0.82 0.21
N LYS A 59 -6.25 0.51 -0.98
CA LYS A 59 -7.29 -0.52 -1.13
C LYS A 59 -6.76 -1.90 -0.79
N HIS A 60 -5.53 -2.22 -1.20
CA HIS A 60 -4.90 -3.49 -0.88
C HIS A 60 -4.67 -3.64 0.63
N ALA A 61 -4.13 -2.61 1.29
CA ALA A 61 -3.95 -2.58 2.74
C ALA A 61 -5.29 -2.82 3.48
N ALA A 62 -6.36 -2.16 3.02
CA ALA A 62 -7.71 -2.37 3.57
C ALA A 62 -8.23 -3.81 3.34
N TYR A 63 -7.95 -4.40 2.17
CA TYR A 63 -8.30 -5.78 1.88
C TYR A 63 -7.55 -6.78 2.77
N PHE A 64 -6.24 -6.59 2.98
CA PHE A 64 -5.46 -7.41 3.90
C PHE A 64 -5.95 -7.27 5.34
N ALA A 65 -6.26 -6.05 5.79
CA ALA A 65 -6.84 -5.82 7.11
C ALA A 65 -8.18 -6.58 7.30
N HIS A 66 -9.01 -6.61 6.26
CA HIS A 66 -10.25 -7.39 6.26
C HIS A 66 -9.99 -8.90 6.33
N MET A 67 -9.04 -9.42 5.55
CA MET A 67 -8.67 -10.84 5.60
C MET A 67 -8.10 -11.23 6.97
N ILE A 68 -7.23 -10.41 7.57
CA ILE A 68 -6.72 -10.61 8.93
C ILE A 68 -7.88 -10.69 9.91
N SER A 69 -8.82 -9.75 9.84
CA SER A 69 -10.01 -9.74 10.71
C SER A 69 -10.85 -11.02 10.57
N LYS A 70 -11.07 -11.51 9.34
CA LYS A 70 -11.77 -12.79 9.11
C LYS A 70 -11.05 -13.96 9.76
N VAL A 71 -9.75 -14.09 9.50
CA VAL A 71 -8.92 -15.19 10.01
C VAL A 71 -8.86 -15.18 11.55
N VAL A 72 -8.76 -13.98 12.17
CA VAL A 72 -8.79 -13.83 13.63
C VAL A 72 -10.15 -14.18 14.23
N ASN A 73 -11.25 -13.78 13.57
CA ASN A 73 -12.59 -13.88 14.15
C ASN A 73 -13.29 -15.22 13.89
N HIS A 74 -12.94 -15.96 12.84
CA HIS A 74 -13.67 -17.16 12.41
C HIS A 74 -12.87 -18.46 12.54
N GLY A 75 -11.58 -18.39 12.90
CA GLY A 75 -10.71 -19.56 12.93
C GLY A 75 -10.52 -20.20 11.54
N GLU A 76 -9.63 -21.19 11.45
CA GLU A 76 -9.31 -21.90 10.19
C GLU A 76 -10.52 -22.56 9.50
N ASP A 77 -11.65 -22.75 10.19
CA ASP A 77 -12.74 -23.63 9.75
C ASP A 77 -13.62 -23.04 8.63
N ASP A 78 -13.52 -21.74 8.33
CA ASP A 78 -14.32 -21.03 7.32
C ASP A 78 -13.51 -20.50 6.11
N TYR A 79 -12.21 -20.87 5.99
CA TYR A 79 -11.31 -20.37 4.92
C TYR A 79 -10.75 -21.46 4.00
#